data_AF-A0A7T0RNA0-F1
#
_entry.id   AF-A0A7T0RNA0-F1
#
_cell.length_a   1.000
_cell.length_b   1.000
_cell.length_c   1.000
_cell.angle_alpha   90.00
_cell.angle_beta   90.00
_cell.angle_gamma   90.00
#
_symmetry.space_group_name_H-M   'P 1'
#
loop_
_entity.id
_entity.type
_entity.pdbx_description
1 polymer ?
#
loop_
_entity_poly.entity_id
_entity_poly.type
_entity_poly.pdbx_seq_one_letter_code
_entity_poly.pdbx_strand_id
1 'polypeptide(L)'
;MIFDNYFMVIPVYRLSEERYYSQMDEEFERLVSKSWDSSFRQENPDLVDNWKNHHRSSYGGDWEFNEVIGHIKLFFMGSQVRGEYWSTKPRRKKKTRKKEFEFKAHKLAVESEIREKTNKGVLAAIEEYLSRCQKELKNRHIDLREFEALKEYIDWMSVHKANNIFAK
;
A
#
# COMPACT_ATOMS: atom_id res chain seq x y z
N MET A 1 5.59 19.69 -9.82
CA MET A 1 4.44 19.07 -9.15
C MET A 1 3.23 19.87 -9.56
N ILE A 2 2.22 19.25 -10.19
CA ILE A 2 1.15 19.99 -10.88
C ILE A 2 -0.12 20.12 -10.01
N PHE A 3 -0.26 19.33 -8.94
CA PHE A 3 -1.43 19.37 -8.06
C PHE A 3 -1.03 19.19 -6.59
N ASP A 4 -0.86 20.26 -5.81
CA ASP A 4 -0.50 20.14 -4.38
C ASP A 4 -1.71 19.84 -3.47
N ASN A 5 -2.91 19.69 -4.03
CA ASN A 5 -4.15 19.44 -3.27
C ASN A 5 -4.56 17.96 -3.33
N TYR A 6 -3.72 17.11 -2.72
CA TYR A 6 -4.06 15.71 -2.52
C TYR A 6 -4.90 15.56 -1.24
N PHE A 7 -5.98 14.79 -1.32
CA PHE A 7 -6.82 14.56 -0.14
C PHE A 7 -6.51 13.25 0.58
N MET A 8 -5.82 12.31 -0.08
CA MET A 8 -5.47 11.02 0.50
C MET A 8 -4.27 10.39 -0.23
N VAL A 9 -3.44 9.65 0.51
CA VAL A 9 -2.31 8.88 -0.04
C VAL A 9 -2.51 7.42 0.32
N ILE A 10 -2.55 6.57 -0.71
CA ILE A 10 -2.77 5.13 -0.56
C ILE A 10 -1.43 4.40 -0.78
N PRO A 11 -0.93 3.63 0.21
CA PRO A 11 0.31 2.89 0.05
C PRO A 11 0.12 1.66 -0.86
N VAL A 12 1.17 1.36 -1.63
CA VAL A 12 1.23 0.21 -2.53
C VAL A 12 2.39 -0.68 -2.10
N TYR A 13 2.10 -1.92 -1.76
CA TYR A 13 3.03 -2.94 -1.31
C TYR A 13 3.35 -3.94 -2.42
N ARG A 14 4.54 -4.56 -2.33
CA ARG A 14 4.93 -5.61 -3.29
C ARG A 14 4.00 -6.83 -3.21
N LEU A 15 3.53 -7.17 -2.01
CA LEU A 15 2.59 -8.24 -1.72
C LEU A 15 1.79 -7.90 -0.44
N SER A 16 0.72 -8.67 -0.18
CA SER A 16 -0.09 -8.54 1.04
C SER A 16 0.68 -8.93 2.30
N GLU A 17 0.20 -8.45 3.44
CA GLU A 17 0.73 -8.74 4.77
C GLU A 17 0.80 -10.24 5.05
N GLU A 18 -0.31 -10.94 4.84
CA GLU A 18 -0.42 -12.39 5.00
C GLU A 18 0.67 -13.11 4.21
N ARG A 19 0.79 -12.83 2.90
CA ARG A 19 1.79 -13.47 2.05
C ARG A 19 3.23 -13.14 2.48
N TYR A 20 3.46 -11.98 3.10
CA TYR A 20 4.78 -11.56 3.52
C TYR A 20 5.22 -12.35 4.74
N TYR A 21 4.35 -12.42 5.74
CA TYR A 21 4.65 -13.18 6.95
C TYR A 21 4.68 -14.69 6.68
N SER A 22 3.80 -15.24 5.83
CA SER A 22 3.92 -16.64 5.40
C SER A 22 5.26 -16.95 4.72
N GLN A 23 5.70 -16.11 3.77
CA GLN A 23 7.01 -16.30 3.12
C GLN A 23 8.19 -16.13 4.08
N MET A 24 8.04 -15.31 5.12
CA MET A 24 9.06 -15.11 6.15
C MET A 24 9.19 -16.34 7.05
N ASP A 25 8.05 -16.87 7.49
CA ASP A 25 7.99 -18.05 8.35
C ASP A 25 8.43 -19.31 7.60
N GLU A 26 8.02 -19.51 6.34
CA GLU A 26 8.51 -20.61 5.50
C GLU A 26 10.04 -20.57 5.31
N GLU A 27 10.60 -19.37 5.11
CA GLU A 27 12.04 -19.19 4.99
C GLU A 27 12.76 -19.50 6.31
N PHE A 28 12.19 -19.06 7.44
CA PHE A 28 12.70 -19.36 8.77
C PHE A 28 12.70 -20.87 9.05
N GLU A 29 11.57 -21.54 8.83
CA GLU A 29 11.42 -22.99 9.05
C GLU A 29 12.42 -23.80 8.21
N ARG A 30 12.66 -23.38 6.97
CA ARG A 30 13.67 -24.00 6.11
C ARG A 30 15.11 -23.79 6.61
N LEU A 31 15.40 -22.68 7.29
CA LEU A 31 16.74 -22.38 7.83
C LEU A 31 16.98 -23.11 9.15
N VAL A 32 16.02 -23.04 10.07
CA VAL A 32 16.12 -23.67 11.38
C VAL A 32 16.15 -25.20 11.23
N SER A 33 15.39 -25.78 10.30
CA SER A 33 15.40 -27.23 10.05
C SER A 33 16.69 -27.80 9.50
N LYS A 34 17.52 -26.98 8.85
CA LYS A 34 18.85 -27.38 8.41
C LYS A 34 19.90 -27.28 9.51
N SER A 35 19.61 -26.55 10.57
CA SER A 35 20.60 -26.20 11.59
C SER A 35 20.36 -26.97 12.89
N TRP A 36 19.09 -27.15 13.28
CA TRP A 36 18.68 -27.80 14.51
C TRP A 36 17.60 -28.84 14.25
N ASP A 37 17.70 -30.01 14.86
CA ASP A 37 16.61 -30.98 14.85
C ASP A 37 15.41 -30.53 15.71
N SER A 38 14.33 -31.30 15.69
CA SER A 38 13.11 -30.97 16.43
C SER A 38 13.28 -31.03 17.95
N SER A 39 14.07 -31.97 18.46
CA SER A 39 14.34 -32.13 19.90
C SER A 39 15.07 -30.91 20.45
N PHE A 40 16.15 -30.49 19.79
CA PHE A 40 16.93 -29.33 20.21
C PHE A 40 16.07 -28.06 20.26
N ARG A 41 15.18 -27.87 19.28
CA ARG A 41 14.28 -26.71 19.23
C ARG A 41 13.27 -26.71 20.39
N GLN A 42 12.73 -27.87 20.74
CA GLN A 42 11.77 -28.00 21.84
C GLN A 42 12.45 -27.75 23.20
N GLU A 43 13.70 -28.17 23.35
CA GLU A 43 14.47 -27.97 24.58
C GLU A 43 15.01 -26.54 24.73
N ASN A 44 15.11 -25.78 23.63
CA ASN A 44 15.72 -24.44 23.62
C ASN A 44 14.83 -23.37 22.94
N PRO A 45 13.60 -23.15 23.44
CA PRO A 45 12.65 -22.21 22.83
C PRO A 45 13.19 -20.77 22.74
N ASP A 46 13.91 -20.30 23.77
CA ASP A 46 14.47 -18.94 23.79
C ASP A 46 15.50 -18.71 22.68
N LEU A 47 16.31 -19.73 22.34
CA LEU A 47 17.26 -19.64 21.25
C LEU A 47 16.56 -19.56 19.89
N VAL A 48 15.46 -20.32 19.73
CA VAL A 48 14.61 -20.29 18.54
C VAL A 48 13.98 -18.92 18.37
N ASP A 49 13.42 -18.35 19.44
CA ASP A 49 12.78 -17.03 19.40
C ASP A 49 13.77 -15.91 19.12
N ASN A 50 14.96 -15.96 19.75
CA ASN A 50 16.04 -15.00 19.46
C ASN A 50 16.47 -15.05 17.99
N TRP A 51 16.59 -16.26 17.44
CA TRP A 51 16.93 -16.41 16.03
C TRP A 51 15.80 -15.95 15.10
N LYS A 52 14.54 -16.24 15.45
CA LYS A 52 13.36 -15.76 14.71
C LYS A 52 13.33 -14.23 14.67
N ASN A 53 13.63 -13.56 15.78
CA ASN A 53 13.71 -12.10 15.86
C ASN A 53 14.85 -11.54 14.99
N HIS A 54 16.01 -12.18 15.01
CA HIS A 54 17.12 -11.83 14.13
C HIS A 54 16.77 -12.01 12.65
N HIS A 55 16.12 -13.13 12.30
CA HIS A 55 15.64 -13.43 10.95
C HIS A 55 14.60 -12.43 10.47
N ARG A 56 13.60 -12.08 11.29
CA ARG A 56 12.60 -11.04 10.96
C ARG A 56 13.29 -9.74 10.59
N SER A 57 14.30 -9.35 11.37
CA SER A 57 15.10 -8.17 11.08
C SER A 57 15.77 -8.32 9.71
N SER A 58 16.61 -9.34 9.48
CA SER A 58 17.38 -9.49 8.24
C SER A 58 16.51 -9.71 6.98
N TYR A 59 15.34 -10.34 7.12
CA TYR A 59 14.40 -10.61 6.04
C TYR A 59 13.84 -9.34 5.38
N GLY A 60 13.54 -8.33 6.19
CA GLY A 60 12.89 -7.10 5.73
C GLY A 60 12.30 -6.25 6.86
N GLY A 61 12.12 -6.83 8.05
CA GLY A 61 11.50 -6.16 9.19
C GLY A 61 9.97 -6.17 9.08
N ASP A 62 9.36 -5.12 9.61
CA ASP A 62 7.90 -4.98 9.62
C ASP A 62 7.33 -4.71 8.22
N TRP A 63 6.27 -5.43 7.86
CA TRP A 63 5.64 -5.32 6.55
C TRP A 63 5.08 -3.93 6.27
N GLU A 64 4.38 -3.35 7.26
CA GLU A 64 3.60 -2.11 7.13
C GLU A 64 4.50 -0.93 6.70
N PHE A 65 5.71 -0.87 7.24
CA PHE A 65 6.63 0.23 6.96
C PHE A 65 7.67 -0.14 5.88
N ASN A 66 8.16 -1.39 5.90
CA ASN A 66 9.33 -1.77 5.10
C ASN A 66 8.99 -2.44 3.77
N GLU A 67 7.73 -2.82 3.50
CA GLU A 67 7.36 -3.48 2.23
C GLU A 67 6.67 -2.55 1.21
N VAL A 68 6.40 -1.28 1.57
CA VAL A 68 5.86 -0.26 0.66
C VAL A 68 6.79 -0.02 -0.53
N ILE A 69 6.28 -0.13 -1.75
CA ILE A 69 7.03 0.10 -3.00
C ILE A 69 6.50 1.26 -3.85
N GLY A 70 5.35 1.83 -3.48
CA GLY A 70 4.73 2.93 -4.18
C GLY A 70 3.65 3.61 -3.36
N HIS A 71 3.15 4.71 -3.89
CA HIS A 71 2.04 5.47 -3.32
C HIS A 71 1.16 5.98 -4.45
N ILE A 72 -0.16 5.98 -4.22
CA ILE A 72 -1.15 6.63 -5.08
C ILE A 72 -1.61 7.87 -4.33
N LYS A 73 -1.29 9.06 -4.86
CA LYS A 73 -1.73 10.33 -4.27
C LYS A 73 -3.01 10.76 -4.96
N LEU A 74 -4.15 10.63 -4.27
CA LEU A 74 -5.47 10.92 -4.81
C LEU A 74 -5.75 12.43 -4.78
N PHE A 75 -6.35 12.93 -5.85
CA PHE A 75 -6.72 14.34 -6.00
C PHE A 75 -7.97 14.49 -6.86
N PHE A 76 -8.62 15.64 -6.76
CA PHE A 76 -9.75 16.01 -7.60
C PHE A 76 -9.32 16.94 -8.74
N MET A 77 -9.92 16.75 -9.91
CA MET A 77 -9.79 17.68 -11.04
C MET A 77 -11.17 17.95 -11.63
N GLY A 78 -11.82 19.04 -11.20
CA GLY A 78 -13.20 19.32 -11.60
C GLY A 78 -14.15 18.26 -11.06
N SER A 79 -14.87 17.56 -11.93
CA SER A 79 -15.72 16.42 -11.57
C SER A 79 -14.97 15.09 -11.45
N GLN A 80 -13.65 15.07 -11.64
CA GLN A 80 -12.92 13.81 -11.75
C GLN A 80 -12.13 13.45 -10.50
N VAL A 81 -12.10 12.17 -10.18
CA VAL A 81 -11.13 11.55 -9.27
C VAL A 81 -9.96 11.03 -10.08
N ARG A 82 -8.75 11.41 -9.66
CA ARG A 82 -7.48 11.01 -10.28
C ARG A 82 -6.46 10.65 -9.19
N GLY A 83 -5.36 10.00 -9.59
CA GLY A 83 -4.30 9.58 -8.68
C GLY A 83 -2.94 9.60 -9.35
N GLU A 84 -2.02 10.38 -8.80
CA GLU A 84 -0.62 10.36 -9.23
C GLU A 84 0.08 9.13 -8.65
N TYR A 85 0.92 8.49 -9.46
CA TYR A 85 1.65 7.31 -9.02
C TYR A 85 3.12 7.60 -8.79
N TRP A 86 3.58 7.24 -7.60
CA TRP A 86 4.97 7.25 -7.19
C TRP A 86 5.42 5.81 -6.92
N SER A 87 6.60 5.44 -7.37
CA SER A 87 7.14 4.10 -7.13
C SER A 87 8.64 4.16 -6.89
N THR A 88 9.15 3.17 -6.18
CA THR A 88 10.59 2.99 -6.02
C THR A 88 11.31 2.93 -7.38
N LYS A 89 12.53 3.45 -7.47
CA LYS A 89 13.31 3.52 -8.71
C LYS A 89 13.57 2.18 -9.40
N PRO A 90 13.92 1.08 -8.70
CA PRO A 90 14.20 -0.20 -9.35
C PRO A 90 13.00 -0.75 -10.13
N ARG A 91 13.24 -1.19 -11.37
CA ARG A 91 12.20 -1.84 -12.22
C ARG A 91 11.70 -3.14 -11.59
N ARG A 92 12.61 -3.99 -11.11
CA ARG A 92 12.27 -5.22 -10.38
C ARG A 92 12.14 -4.92 -8.89
N LYS A 93 10.93 -5.09 -8.36
CA LYS A 93 10.63 -4.91 -6.94
C LYS A 93 11.09 -6.15 -6.17
N LYS A 94 12.09 -5.97 -5.32
CA LYS A 94 12.61 -6.98 -4.39
C LYS A 94 12.54 -6.40 -2.97
N LYS A 95 12.64 -7.28 -1.97
CA LYS A 95 12.82 -6.88 -0.56
C LYS A 95 14.07 -6.00 -0.46
N THR A 96 13.91 -4.77 0.01
CA THR A 96 15.02 -3.82 0.18
C THR A 96 14.66 -2.78 1.23
N ARG A 97 15.64 -2.45 2.07
CA ARG A 97 15.57 -1.31 3.01
C ARG A 97 15.98 0.01 2.34
N LYS A 98 16.65 -0.06 1.20
CA LYS A 98 17.07 1.11 0.42
C LYS A 98 16.00 1.41 -0.61
N LYS A 99 15.19 2.44 -0.34
CA LYS A 99 14.11 2.89 -1.21
C LYS A 99 14.33 4.35 -1.58
N GLU A 100 14.29 4.62 -2.88
CA GLU A 100 14.24 5.95 -3.45
C GLU A 100 12.99 5.97 -4.33
N PHE A 101 12.03 6.86 -4.03
CA PHE A 101 10.78 6.97 -4.77
C PHE A 101 10.91 8.01 -5.87
N GLU A 102 10.33 7.72 -7.03
CA GLU A 102 10.26 8.65 -8.14
C GLU A 102 8.84 8.70 -8.70
N PHE A 103 8.52 9.85 -9.27
CA PHE A 103 7.28 10.07 -9.98
C PHE A 103 7.21 9.16 -11.22
N LYS A 104 6.06 8.52 -11.44
CA LYS A 104 5.85 7.60 -12.57
C LYS A 104 4.76 8.04 -13.54
N ALA A 105 3.66 8.57 -13.03
CA ALA A 105 2.53 8.95 -13.87
C ALA A 105 1.64 10.00 -13.19
N HIS A 106 1.10 10.94 -13.98
CA HIS A 106 0.11 11.92 -13.52
C HIS A 106 -1.26 11.29 -13.24
N LYS A 107 -1.53 10.13 -13.86
CA LYS A 107 -2.70 9.29 -13.60
C LYS A 107 -2.25 7.83 -13.63
N LEU A 108 -2.48 7.09 -12.56
CA LEU A 108 -2.20 5.65 -12.53
C LEU A 108 -3.17 4.87 -13.43
N ALA A 109 -4.45 5.19 -13.31
CA ALA A 109 -5.55 4.60 -14.05
C ALA A 109 -6.43 5.70 -14.68
N VAL A 110 -7.34 5.29 -15.56
CA VAL A 110 -8.37 6.17 -16.14
C VAL A 110 -9.22 6.80 -15.03
N GLU A 111 -9.43 8.11 -15.11
CA GLU A 111 -10.22 8.91 -14.17
C GLU A 111 -11.65 8.39 -13.96
N SER A 112 -12.15 8.47 -12.72
CA SER A 112 -13.58 8.28 -12.44
C SER A 112 -14.30 9.63 -12.37
N GLU A 113 -15.55 9.66 -12.83
CA GLU A 113 -16.38 10.88 -12.85
C GLU A 113 -17.35 10.89 -11.67
N ILE A 114 -17.39 12.01 -10.95
CA ILE A 114 -18.38 12.33 -9.94
C ILE A 114 -19.67 12.75 -10.65
N ARG A 115 -20.55 11.77 -10.88
CA ARG A 115 -21.84 11.99 -11.56
C ARG A 115 -22.85 12.72 -10.68
N GLU A 116 -22.86 12.39 -9.39
CA GLU A 116 -23.75 12.96 -8.40
C GLU A 116 -22.96 13.82 -7.43
N LYS A 117 -23.35 15.09 -7.28
CA LYS A 117 -22.74 16.04 -6.33
C LYS A 117 -23.27 15.80 -4.91
N THR A 118 -23.19 14.56 -4.45
CA THR A 118 -23.60 14.09 -3.12
C THR A 118 -22.42 13.38 -2.45
N ASN A 119 -22.45 13.22 -1.13
CA ASN A 119 -21.38 12.52 -0.40
C ASN A 119 -21.15 11.11 -0.95
N LYS A 120 -22.25 10.40 -1.20
CA LYS A 120 -22.24 9.05 -1.79
C LYS A 120 -21.70 9.05 -3.22
N GLY A 121 -22.05 10.05 -4.02
CA GLY A 121 -21.55 10.17 -5.39
C GLY A 121 -20.05 10.40 -5.47
N VAL A 122 -19.49 11.24 -4.59
CA VAL A 122 -18.04 11.44 -4.48
C VAL A 122 -17.35 10.16 -4.03
N LEU A 123 -17.86 9.51 -2.97
CA LEU A 123 -17.32 8.25 -2.47
C LEU A 123 -17.31 7.16 -3.55
N ALA A 124 -18.43 6.99 -4.26
CA ALA A 124 -18.55 6.00 -5.34
C ALA A 124 -17.52 6.22 -6.46
N ALA A 125 -17.23 7.48 -6.83
CA ALA A 125 -16.19 7.80 -7.80
C ALA A 125 -14.78 7.46 -7.28
N ILE A 126 -14.52 7.66 -5.99
CA ILE A 126 -13.24 7.29 -5.36
C ILE A 126 -13.06 5.77 -5.38
N GLU A 127 -14.08 5.01 -4.95
CA GLU A 127 -14.05 3.55 -4.95
C GLU A 127 -13.87 2.98 -6.36
N GLU A 128 -14.57 3.55 -7.34
CA GLU A 128 -14.41 3.18 -8.74
C GLU A 128 -12.97 3.42 -9.22
N TYR A 129 -12.38 4.57 -8.89
CA TYR A 129 -11.01 4.89 -9.25
C TYR A 129 -10.00 3.92 -8.63
N LEU A 130 -10.16 3.60 -7.34
CA LEU A 130 -9.31 2.64 -6.63
C LEU A 130 -9.41 1.22 -7.22
N SER A 131 -10.62 0.79 -7.58
CA SER A 131 -10.85 -0.48 -8.29
C SER A 131 -10.10 -0.55 -9.62
N ARG A 132 -10.05 0.56 -10.37
CA ARG A 132 -9.26 0.65 -11.61
C ARG A 132 -7.76 0.61 -11.34
N CYS A 133 -7.28 1.30 -10.30
CA CYS A 133 -5.88 1.24 -9.88
C CYS A 133 -5.43 -0.19 -9.55
N GLN A 134 -6.31 -0.98 -8.91
CA GLN A 134 -6.04 -2.39 -8.60
C GLN A 134 -5.84 -3.24 -9.86
N LYS A 135 -6.51 -2.91 -10.97
CA LYS A 135 -6.34 -3.59 -12.27
C LYS A 135 -5.03 -3.22 -12.96
N GLU A 136 -4.58 -1.97 -12.81
CA GLU A 136 -3.31 -1.49 -13.36
C GLU A 136 -2.11 -2.08 -12.60
N LEU A 137 -2.19 -2.13 -11.27
CA LEU A 137 -1.11 -2.62 -10.40
C LEU A 137 -1.22 -4.13 -10.15
N LYS A 138 -1.16 -4.93 -11.23
CA LYS A 138 -1.22 -6.39 -11.15
C LYS A 138 -0.14 -6.96 -10.22
N ASN A 139 -0.53 -7.92 -9.38
CA ASN A 139 0.34 -8.58 -8.41
C ASN A 139 0.97 -7.63 -7.39
N ARG A 140 0.33 -6.50 -7.10
CA ARG A 140 0.66 -5.60 -6.00
C ARG A 140 -0.53 -5.50 -5.08
N HIS A 141 -0.24 -5.17 -3.83
CA HIS A 141 -1.26 -4.96 -2.82
C HIS A 141 -1.43 -3.46 -2.63
N ILE A 142 -2.60 -2.94 -3.01
CA ILE A 142 -3.01 -1.59 -2.65
C ILE A 142 -3.68 -1.71 -1.29
N ASP A 143 -3.13 -1.03 -0.30
CA ASP A 143 -3.63 -1.11 1.07
C ASP A 143 -4.72 -0.06 1.27
N LEU A 144 -5.94 -0.55 1.45
CA LEU A 144 -7.13 0.27 1.61
C LEU A 144 -7.65 0.24 3.05
N ARG A 145 -6.91 -0.33 4.01
CA ARG A 145 -7.40 -0.53 5.39
C ARG A 145 -7.89 0.78 6.02
N GLU A 146 -7.11 1.85 5.93
CA GLU A 146 -7.46 3.16 6.48
C GLU A 146 -8.60 3.82 5.70
N PHE A 147 -8.61 3.67 4.37
CA PHE A 147 -9.72 4.16 3.54
C PHE A 147 -11.03 3.48 3.94
N GLU A 148 -11.06 2.16 3.98
CA GLU A 148 -12.23 1.36 4.34
C GLU A 148 -12.72 1.66 5.77
N ALA A 149 -11.80 1.88 6.72
CA ALA A 149 -12.14 2.23 8.10
C ALA A 149 -12.78 3.62 8.23
N LEU A 150 -12.38 4.58 7.38
CA LEU A 150 -12.78 5.98 7.50
C LEU A 150 -13.85 6.41 6.51
N LYS A 151 -14.05 5.69 5.40
CA LYS A 151 -14.84 6.18 4.25
C LYS A 151 -16.28 6.54 4.55
N GLU A 152 -16.92 5.85 5.49
CA GLU A 152 -18.31 6.14 5.88
C GLU A 152 -18.44 7.34 6.83
N TYR A 153 -17.33 7.76 7.45
CA TYR A 153 -17.29 8.84 8.44
C TYR A 153 -16.78 10.17 7.87
N ILE A 154 -16.26 10.17 6.64
CA ILE A 154 -15.73 11.36 5.98
C ILE A 154 -16.86 12.08 5.22
N ASP A 155 -16.96 13.40 5.44
CA ASP A 155 -17.72 14.30 4.56
C ASP A 155 -16.92 14.59 3.28
N TRP A 156 -17.01 13.66 2.33
CA TRP A 156 -16.41 13.73 1.01
C TRP A 156 -16.84 14.93 0.18
N MET A 157 -18.05 15.47 0.39
CA MET A 157 -18.46 16.71 -0.28
C MET A 157 -17.65 17.90 0.21
N SER A 158 -17.45 18.01 1.52
CA SER A 158 -16.58 19.04 2.10
C SER A 158 -15.12 18.85 1.67
N VAL A 159 -14.62 17.61 1.65
CA VAL A 159 -13.27 17.31 1.14
C VAL A 159 -13.12 17.68 -0.33
N HIS A 160 -14.11 17.37 -1.18
CA HIS A 160 -14.12 17.74 -2.59
C HIS A 160 -14.06 19.25 -2.78
N LYS A 161 -14.91 20.02 -2.09
CA LYS A 161 -14.89 21.49 -2.17
C LYS A 161 -13.56 22.09 -1.71
N ALA A 162 -12.99 21.57 -0.63
CA ALA A 162 -11.75 22.08 -0.06
C ALA A 162 -10.52 21.79 -0.93
N ASN A 163 -10.48 20.62 -1.58
CA ASN A 163 -9.30 20.14 -2.32
C ASN A 163 -9.43 20.27 -3.84
N ASN A 164 -10.55 20.76 -4.36
CA ASN A 164 -10.74 20.96 -5.79
C ASN A 164 -10.47 22.41 -6.19
N ILE A 165 -9.35 22.61 -6.90
CA ILE A 165 -8.88 23.92 -7.38
C ILE A 165 -9.91 24.56 -8.33
N PHE A 166 -10.72 23.74 -9.00
CA PHE A 166 -11.71 24.17 -9.99
C PHE A 166 -13.13 24.28 -9.42
N ALA A 167 -13.33 24.08 -8.10
CA ALA A 167 -14.63 24.22 -7.45
C ALA A 167 -14.93 25.63 -6.93
N LYS A 168 -14.09 26.62 -7.27
CA LYS A 168 -14.35 28.05 -7.02
C LYS A 168 -15.26 28.64 -8.08
#